data_AF-A0A4U7EMZ0-F1
#
_entry.id   AF-A0A4U7EMZ0-F1
#
_cell.length_a   1.000
_cell.length_b   1.000
_cell.length_c   1.000
_cell.angle_alpha   90.00
_cell.angle_beta   90.00
_cell.angle_gamma   90.00
#
_symmetry.space_group_name_H-M   'P 1'
#
loop_
_entity.id
_entity.type
_entity.pdbx_description
1 polymer ?
#
loop_
_entity_poly.entity_id
_entity_poly.type
_entity_poly.pdbx_seq_one_letter_code
_entity_poly.pdbx_strand_id
1 'polypeptide(L)'
;MTGDERTADLEPELRSYGVSVESIDEGDPLELTYMTAFPGREVHRGEIGRALNALIDQAEADEWEPVRVEGTVVRSPGDVLGTWHAEAEWFEALASYEISETEFSTRVLETLSHEPGDGDLPGDDDTGAPETDPEADR
;
A
#
# COMPACT_ATOMS: atom_id res chain seq x y z
N MET A 1 25.92 18.22 8.44
CA MET A 1 25.92 16.90 9.09
C MET A 1 25.19 16.03 8.10
N THR A 2 25.96 15.32 7.28
CA THR A 2 25.48 14.72 6.04
C THR A 2 24.96 13.32 6.37
N GLY A 3 23.64 13.20 6.52
CA GLY A 3 22.90 11.93 6.54
C GLY A 3 22.06 11.75 5.27
N ASP A 4 22.30 12.59 4.26
CA ASP A 4 21.47 12.84 3.08
C ASP A 4 22.23 12.36 1.82
N GLU A 5 22.87 11.19 1.89
CA GLU A 5 23.69 10.66 0.76
C GLU A 5 23.62 9.13 0.63
N ARG A 6 22.97 8.41 1.56
CA ARG A 6 22.84 6.92 1.52
C ARG A 6 21.41 6.45 1.25
N THR A 7 20.58 7.34 0.76
CA THR A 7 19.15 7.11 0.58
C THR A 7 18.70 7.60 -0.81
N ALA A 8 19.42 8.58 -1.37
CA ALA A 8 19.18 9.29 -2.63
C ALA A 8 18.96 8.43 -3.91
N ASP A 9 19.04 7.11 -3.83
CA ASP A 9 18.89 6.16 -4.94
C ASP A 9 17.58 5.35 -4.90
N LEU A 10 16.73 5.50 -3.89
CA LEU A 10 15.47 4.74 -3.78
C LEU A 10 14.44 5.11 -4.87
N GLU A 11 14.19 6.39 -5.12
CA GLU A 11 13.23 6.83 -6.15
C GLU A 11 13.62 6.39 -7.58
N PRO A 12 14.89 6.57 -8.02
CA PRO A 12 15.36 6.01 -9.29
C PRO A 12 15.13 4.50 -9.42
N GLU A 13 15.43 3.72 -8.39
CA GLU A 13 15.30 2.26 -8.44
C GLU A 13 13.82 1.83 -8.48
N LEU A 14 12.97 2.44 -7.65
CA LEU A 14 11.52 2.23 -7.71
C LEU A 14 10.98 2.48 -9.13
N ARG A 15 11.44 3.55 -9.80
CA ARG A 15 11.06 3.86 -11.19
C ARG A 15 11.63 2.86 -12.19
N SER A 16 12.84 2.34 -11.98
CA SER A 16 13.43 1.25 -12.78
C SER A 16 12.55 0.00 -12.76
N TYR A 17 11.95 -0.30 -11.59
CA TYR A 17 10.96 -1.35 -11.39
C TYR A 17 9.55 -1.03 -11.90
N GLY A 18 9.36 0.13 -12.53
CA GLY A 18 8.08 0.56 -13.10
C GLY A 18 7.06 1.05 -12.08
N VAL A 19 7.52 1.48 -10.89
CA VAL A 19 6.69 2.18 -9.90
C VAL A 19 6.63 3.66 -10.25
N SER A 20 5.42 4.21 -10.36
CA SER A 20 5.21 5.64 -10.65
C SER A 20 5.28 6.44 -9.35
N VAL A 21 6.49 6.70 -8.86
CA VAL A 21 6.73 7.44 -7.60
C VAL A 21 6.25 8.88 -7.73
N GLU A 22 5.34 9.27 -6.83
CA GLU A 22 4.83 10.64 -6.69
C GLU A 22 5.63 11.41 -5.64
N SER A 23 5.95 10.76 -4.51
CA SER A 23 6.73 11.36 -3.42
C SER A 23 7.39 10.26 -2.59
N ILE A 24 8.56 10.58 -2.06
CA ILE A 24 9.28 9.74 -1.09
C ILE A 24 9.84 10.65 0.02
N ASP A 25 9.58 10.29 1.26
CA ASP A 25 10.15 10.94 2.45
C ASP A 25 10.95 9.89 3.22
N GLU A 26 12.27 10.08 3.27
CA GLU A 26 13.26 9.06 3.67
C GLU A 26 13.49 9.02 5.18
N GLY A 27 12.41 9.20 5.95
CA GLY A 27 12.39 9.17 7.40
C GLY A 27 12.37 7.76 7.99
N ASP A 28 12.03 7.69 9.28
CA ASP A 28 11.64 6.46 9.97
C ASP A 28 10.27 6.73 10.64
N PRO A 29 9.15 6.33 10.01
CA PRO A 29 9.08 5.49 8.81
C PRO A 29 9.45 6.21 7.51
N LEU A 30 9.86 5.43 6.50
CA LEU A 30 9.95 5.85 5.11
C LEU A 30 8.55 5.95 4.52
N GLU A 31 8.17 7.13 4.05
CA GLU A 31 6.85 7.39 3.48
C GLU A 31 6.94 7.37 1.95
N LEU A 32 6.33 6.36 1.31
CA LEU A 32 6.31 6.19 -0.14
C LEU A 32 4.90 6.43 -0.67
N THR A 33 4.73 7.39 -1.57
CA THR A 33 3.48 7.56 -2.34
C THR A 33 3.73 7.27 -3.81
N TYR A 34 2.92 6.39 -4.41
CA TYR A 34 3.01 6.09 -5.83
C TYR A 34 1.64 5.97 -6.49
N MET A 35 1.58 6.37 -7.76
CA MET A 35 0.37 6.29 -8.56
C MET A 35 0.23 4.89 -9.17
N THR A 36 -0.96 4.30 -9.07
CA THR A 36 -1.26 3.03 -9.76
C THR A 36 -1.35 3.23 -11.27
N ALA A 37 -0.77 2.30 -12.02
CA ALA A 37 -0.93 2.26 -13.47
C ALA A 37 -2.17 1.47 -13.91
N PHE A 38 -2.91 0.86 -12.97
CA PHE A 38 -4.02 -0.04 -13.27
C PHE A 38 -5.38 0.66 -13.21
N PRO A 39 -6.30 0.37 -14.15
CA PRO A 39 -7.67 0.82 -14.04
C PRO A 39 -8.38 0.04 -12.93
N GLY A 40 -8.92 0.72 -11.92
CA GLY A 40 -9.64 0.06 -10.84
C GLY A 40 -9.88 0.97 -9.63
N ARG A 41 -10.53 0.41 -8.62
CA ARG A 41 -10.71 1.00 -7.28
C ARG A 41 -9.99 0.18 -6.19
N GLU A 42 -9.21 -0.82 -6.59
CA GLU A 42 -8.51 -1.73 -5.69
C GLU A 42 -7.00 -1.63 -5.94
N VAL A 43 -6.20 -1.81 -4.89
CA VAL A 43 -4.75 -1.80 -5.00
C VAL A 43 -4.28 -3.09 -5.68
N HIS A 44 -3.52 -2.96 -6.77
CA HIS A 44 -3.01 -4.12 -7.49
C HIS A 44 -1.82 -4.73 -6.74
N ARG A 45 -1.98 -5.96 -6.22
CA ARG A 45 -0.95 -6.65 -5.43
C ARG A 45 0.41 -6.76 -6.12
N GLY A 46 0.41 -6.92 -7.45
CA GLY A 46 1.65 -6.97 -8.22
C GLY A 46 2.40 -5.64 -8.28
N GLU A 47 1.75 -4.49 -8.02
CA GLU A 47 2.45 -3.21 -7.90
C GLU A 47 3.20 -3.11 -6.59
N ILE A 48 2.57 -3.55 -5.49
CA ILE A 48 3.21 -3.66 -4.18
C ILE A 48 4.45 -4.55 -4.32
N GLY A 49 4.33 -5.72 -4.95
CA GLY A 49 5.48 -6.61 -5.18
C GLY A 49 6.63 -5.94 -5.94
N ARG A 50 6.36 -5.11 -6.95
CA ARG A 50 7.43 -4.38 -7.67
C ARG A 50 8.11 -3.33 -6.80
N ALA A 51 7.33 -2.61 -5.99
CA ALA A 51 7.89 -1.66 -5.03
C ALA A 51 8.75 -2.37 -3.97
N LEU A 52 8.28 -3.50 -3.45
CA LEU A 52 9.02 -4.30 -2.49
C LEU A 52 10.34 -4.84 -3.07
N ASN A 53 10.33 -5.36 -4.31
CA ASN A 53 11.55 -5.84 -4.95
C ASN A 53 12.60 -4.75 -5.10
N ALA A 54 12.20 -3.53 -5.50
CA ALA A 54 13.13 -2.41 -5.57
C ALA A 54 13.76 -2.09 -4.20
N LEU A 55 12.96 -2.09 -3.13
CA LEU A 55 13.46 -1.84 -1.77
C LEU A 55 14.35 -2.97 -1.25
N ILE A 56 14.01 -4.23 -1.57
CA ILE A 56 14.81 -5.41 -1.22
C ILE A 56 16.17 -5.33 -1.91
N ASP A 57 16.21 -5.05 -3.22
CA ASP A 57 17.46 -4.92 -3.97
C ASP A 57 18.38 -3.86 -3.36
N GLN A 58 17.82 -2.69 -3.00
CA GLN A 58 18.59 -1.61 -2.38
C GLN A 58 19.11 -2.00 -0.99
N ALA A 59 18.32 -2.73 -0.20
CA ALA A 59 18.74 -3.25 1.09
C ALA A 59 19.86 -4.31 0.95
N GLU A 60 19.71 -5.24 0.00
CA GLU A 60 20.70 -6.30 -0.27
C GLU A 60 22.02 -5.74 -0.82
N ALA A 61 21.98 -4.60 -1.52
CA ALA A 61 23.16 -3.92 -2.02
C ALA A 61 23.89 -3.09 -0.94
N ASP A 62 23.39 -3.06 0.32
CA ASP A 62 23.83 -2.15 1.39
C ASP A 62 23.74 -0.66 0.98
N GLU A 63 22.89 -0.34 0.00
CA GLU A 63 22.67 1.01 -0.53
C GLU A 63 21.57 1.75 0.23
N TRP A 64 20.79 1.03 1.03
CA TRP A 64 19.77 1.57 1.94
C TRP A 64 19.71 0.75 3.23
N GLU A 65 19.58 1.41 4.38
CA GLU A 65 19.37 0.74 5.68
C GLU A 65 17.86 0.58 5.93
N PRO A 66 17.32 -0.65 6.00
CA PRO A 66 15.87 -0.85 6.10
C PRO A 66 15.24 -0.24 7.34
N VAL A 67 14.22 0.56 7.12
CA VAL A 67 13.33 1.15 8.12
C VAL A 67 11.90 0.67 7.91
N ARG A 68 10.98 1.02 8.81
CA ARG A 68 9.55 0.78 8.53
C ARG A 68 9.16 1.58 7.29
N VAL A 69 8.49 0.93 6.33
CA VAL A 69 8.00 1.56 5.11
C VAL A 69 6.48 1.69 5.20
N GLU A 70 5.96 2.88 4.91
CA GLU A 70 4.54 3.14 4.75
C GLU A 70 4.26 3.52 3.29
N GLY A 71 3.61 2.61 2.58
CA GLY A 71 3.27 2.77 1.17
C GLY A 71 1.82 3.25 0.99
N THR A 72 1.64 4.35 0.28
CA THR A 72 0.34 4.89 -0.12
C THR A 72 0.16 4.77 -1.62
N VAL A 73 -0.93 4.13 -2.03
CA VAL A 73 -1.27 3.96 -3.45
C VAL A 73 -2.37 4.94 -3.82
N VAL A 74 -2.09 5.78 -4.82
CA VAL A 74 -3.06 6.77 -5.31
C VAL A 74 -3.48 6.48 -6.74
N ARG A 75 -4.72 6.81 -7.09
CA ARG A 75 -5.21 6.79 -8.47
C ARG A 75 -4.92 8.09 -9.19
N SER A 76 -4.93 9.19 -8.45
CA SER A 76 -4.57 10.53 -8.87
C SER A 76 -4.21 11.35 -7.63
N PRO A 77 -3.58 12.53 -7.76
CA PRO A 77 -3.22 13.34 -6.60
C PRO A 77 -4.43 13.61 -5.70
N GLY A 78 -4.37 13.11 -4.46
CA GLY A 78 -5.45 13.23 -3.45
C GLY A 78 -6.55 12.16 -3.52
N ASP A 79 -6.48 11.19 -4.44
CA ASP A 79 -7.41 10.06 -4.56
C ASP A 79 -6.71 8.76 -4.13
N VAL A 80 -6.74 8.47 -2.83
CA VAL A 80 -6.06 7.31 -2.21
C VAL A 80 -6.90 6.05 -2.42
N LEU A 81 -6.26 4.98 -2.90
CA LEU A 81 -6.86 3.66 -3.06
C LEU A 81 -6.62 2.75 -1.84
N GLY A 82 -5.47 2.92 -1.19
CA GLY A 82 -5.13 2.14 -0.01
C GLY A 82 -3.71 2.39 0.45
N THR A 83 -3.41 1.81 1.61
CA THR A 83 -2.13 1.89 2.29
C THR A 83 -1.65 0.50 2.69
N TRP A 84 -0.34 0.31 2.73
CA TRP A 84 0.32 -0.90 3.21
C TRP A 84 1.56 -0.49 4.00
N HIS A 85 2.05 -1.39 4.85
CA HIS A 85 3.34 -1.18 5.51
C HIS A 85 4.21 -2.43 5.50
N ALA A 86 5.52 -2.21 5.58
CA ALA A 86 6.52 -3.24 5.78
C ALA A 86 7.38 -2.86 6.99
N GLU A 87 7.48 -3.76 7.98
CA GLU A 87 8.33 -3.51 9.15
C GLU A 87 9.81 -3.71 8.80
N ALA A 88 10.69 -2.91 9.43
CA ALA A 88 12.15 -3.07 9.30
C ALA A 88 12.60 -4.51 9.62
N GLU A 89 12.04 -5.10 10.69
CA GLU A 89 12.33 -6.48 11.11
C GLU A 89 12.02 -7.52 10.04
N TRP A 90 11.11 -7.25 9.10
CA TRP A 90 10.82 -8.19 8.03
C TRP A 90 11.90 -8.16 6.95
N PHE A 91 12.49 -6.99 6.67
CA PHE A 91 13.66 -6.88 5.81
C PHE A 91 14.87 -7.56 6.46
N GLU A 92 15.09 -7.35 7.76
CA GLU A 92 16.16 -8.02 8.52
C GLU A 92 15.99 -9.55 8.52
N ALA A 93 14.76 -10.04 8.72
CA ALA A 93 14.44 -11.47 8.66
C ALA A 93 14.65 -12.05 7.24
N LEU A 94 14.34 -11.28 6.19
CA LEU A 94 14.59 -11.69 4.81
C LEU A 94 16.10 -11.76 4.51
N ALA A 95 16.86 -10.73 4.87
CA ALA A 95 18.30 -10.65 4.66
C ALA A 95 19.08 -11.74 5.44
N SER A 96 18.56 -12.14 6.59
CA SER A 96 19.11 -13.26 7.39
C SER A 96 18.61 -14.64 6.93
N TYR A 97 17.81 -14.70 5.86
CA TYR A 97 17.18 -15.91 5.32
C TYR A 97 16.28 -16.64 6.33
N GLU A 98 15.74 -15.93 7.34
CA GLU A 98 14.78 -16.47 8.29
C GLU A 98 13.39 -16.63 7.65
N ILE A 99 13.02 -15.72 6.75
CA ILE A 99 11.80 -15.79 5.95
C ILE A 99 12.12 -15.76 4.46
N SER A 100 11.26 -16.37 3.65
CA SER A 100 11.33 -16.24 2.19
C SER A 100 10.74 -14.92 1.68
N GLU A 101 11.12 -14.50 0.47
CA GLU A 101 10.51 -13.33 -0.20
C GLU A 101 8.98 -13.46 -0.34
N THR A 102 8.49 -14.69 -0.51
CA THR A 102 7.06 -14.98 -0.58
C THR A 102 6.37 -14.74 0.77
N GLU A 103 7.00 -15.15 1.88
CA GLU A 103 6.49 -14.88 3.22
C GLU A 103 6.54 -13.38 3.54
N PHE A 104 7.64 -12.71 3.21
CA PHE A 104 7.78 -11.25 3.33
C PHE A 104 6.64 -10.53 2.58
N SER A 105 6.46 -10.84 1.30
CA SER A 105 5.39 -10.26 0.48
C SER A 105 4.00 -10.55 1.04
N THR A 106 3.79 -11.76 1.56
CA THR A 106 2.51 -12.14 2.18
C THR A 106 2.22 -11.27 3.40
N ARG A 107 3.20 -11.09 4.31
CA ARG A 107 3.05 -10.24 5.49
C ARG A 107 2.69 -8.81 5.11
N VAL A 108 3.39 -8.22 4.13
CA VAL A 108 3.07 -6.87 3.65
C VAL A 108 1.66 -6.81 3.07
N LEU A 109 1.26 -7.78 2.24
CA LEU A 109 -0.08 -7.80 1.65
C LEU A 109 -1.19 -8.00 2.70
N GLU A 110 -0.91 -8.62 3.84
CA GLU A 110 -1.85 -8.73 4.96
C GLU A 110 -2.06 -7.39 5.68
N THR A 111 -1.15 -6.42 5.53
CA THR A 111 -1.32 -5.07 6.07
C THR A 111 -2.16 -4.15 5.18
N LEU A 112 -2.40 -4.56 3.93
CA LEU A 112 -3.07 -3.74 2.93
C LEU A 112 -4.47 -3.34 3.41
N SER A 113 -4.63 -2.04 3.64
CA SER A 113 -5.89 -1.40 3.97
C SER A 113 -6.41 -0.64 2.76
N HIS A 114 -7.69 -0.77 2.48
CA HIS A 114 -8.35 -0.06 1.38
C HIS A 114 -9.03 1.17 1.96
N GLU A 115 -8.77 2.34 1.38
CA GLU A 115 -9.58 3.50 1.73
C GLU A 115 -11.00 3.26 1.18
N PRO A 116 -12.06 3.44 1.98
CA PRO A 116 -13.43 3.37 1.49
C PRO A 116 -13.63 4.59 0.59
N GLY A 117 -13.30 4.46 -0.70
CA GLY A 117 -13.42 5.55 -1.64
C GLY A 117 -14.82 6.15 -1.58
N ASP A 118 -14.91 7.48 -1.51
CA ASP A 118 -16.14 8.26 -1.54
C ASP A 118 -17.04 7.78 -2.70
N GLY A 119 -17.95 6.86 -2.42
CA GLY A 119 -18.59 6.09 -3.48
C GLY A 119 -19.41 4.90 -2.99
N ASP A 120 -19.10 4.35 -1.82
CA ASP A 120 -20.01 3.46 -1.10
C ASP A 120 -20.66 4.22 0.06
N LEU A 121 -21.51 5.19 -0.29
CA LEU A 121 -22.66 5.40 0.58
C LEU A 121 -23.56 4.20 0.31
N PRO A 122 -23.84 3.32 1.28
CA PRO A 122 -24.92 2.36 1.12
C PRO A 122 -26.15 3.19 0.81
N GLY A 123 -26.68 3.04 -0.41
CA GLY A 123 -27.95 3.64 -0.77
C GLY A 123 -28.93 3.21 0.30
N ASP A 124 -29.49 4.20 1.00
CA ASP A 124 -30.58 4.08 1.96
C ASP A 124 -31.51 2.97 1.45
N ASP A 125 -31.38 1.78 2.05
CA ASP A 125 -32.30 0.69 1.78
C ASP A 125 -33.61 1.21 2.35
N ASP A 126 -34.45 1.68 1.43
CA ASP A 126 -35.80 2.17 1.64
C ASP A 126 -36.55 1.08 2.39
N THR A 127 -36.39 1.09 3.72
CA THR A 127 -37.13 0.27 4.66
C THR A 127 -38.50 0.93 4.76
N GLY A 128 -39.25 0.86 3.67
CA GLY A 128 -40.69 1.03 3.63
C GLY A 128 -41.34 -0.17 4.31
N ALA A 129 -41.38 -0.16 5.64
CA ALA A 129 -42.36 -0.92 6.40
C ALA A 129 -43.35 0.07 7.04
N PRO A 130 -44.62 -0.30 7.33
CA PRO A 130 -45.42 -1.43 6.86
C PRO A 130 -46.79 -0.99 6.30
N GLU A 131 -47.29 -1.58 5.21
CA GLU A 131 -48.74 -1.48 4.92
C GLU A 131 -49.47 -2.50 5.80
N THR A 132 -49.93 -2.01 6.95
CA THR A 132 -51.04 -2.61 7.68
C THR A 132 -52.28 -2.53 6.83
N ASP A 133 -52.82 -3.67 6.39
CA ASP A 133 -54.22 -3.80 6.03
C ASP A 133 -55.03 -4.12 7.30
N PRO A 134 -55.83 -3.18 7.82
CA PRO A 134 -56.99 -3.52 8.62
C PRO A 134 -58.16 -3.75 7.66
N GLU A 135 -58.73 -4.95 7.61
CA GLU A 135 -60.20 -5.07 7.50
C GLU A 135 -60.64 -6.51 7.77
N ALA A 136 -61.37 -6.63 8.88
CA ALA A 136 -62.34 -7.68 9.13
C ALA A 136 -63.58 -7.44 8.25
N ASP A 137 -64.23 -8.50 7.76
CA ASP A 137 -65.65 -8.83 8.03
C ASP A 137 -66.11 -10.00 7.12
N ARG A 138 -66.71 -11.01 7.75
CA ARG A 138 -67.59 -12.09 7.22
C ARG A 138 -67.05 -13.27 6.41
#